data_AF-A0AAW5YCD3-F1
#
_entry.id   AF-A0AAW5YCD3-F1
#
_cell.length_a   1.000
_cell.length_b   1.000
_cell.length_c   1.000
_cell.angle_alpha   90.00
_cell.angle_beta   90.00
_cell.angle_gamma   90.00
#
_symmetry.space_group_name_H-M   'P 1'
#
loop_
_entity.id
_entity.type
_entity.pdbx_description
1 polymer ?
#
loop_
_entity_poly.entity_id
_entity_poly.type
_entity_poly.pdbx_seq_one_letter_code
_entity_poly.pdbx_strand_id
1 'polypeptide(L)'
;MKLKQKVLAGGIMLATALTPMIDAQAEGKRFNDVPQGHWSFNAITDLANKNIIAGYGNGIFGFGDNITRGQVARMIYAYLKPADGPNIKNPFTDVKGHMFEKEILYLTKVGIMSGYGDEKFGPDNILTREQLAAVLTKAFNLKATATTTFKDVEKNYWATNAISALQENKIASGTGNNMFEPKNVVTREQYAQFLYNAINMKEKPTTEPDKPENDKNDGTTTNPVDLLPPTLKKIEIEKQTYKAGETVQVSIEAEDDVSGVRYAYVAI
;
A
#
# COMPACT_ATOMS: atom_id res chain seq x y z
N MET A 1 2.56 73.58 54.18
CA MET A 1 3.27 72.28 54.34
C MET A 1 3.33 71.61 52.98
N LYS A 2 4.54 71.40 52.44
CA LYS A 2 4.76 70.85 51.09
C LYS A 2 4.49 69.33 51.10
N LEU A 3 3.78 68.80 50.10
CA LEU A 3 4.30 67.69 49.30
C LEU A 3 3.54 67.55 47.97
N LYS A 4 4.33 67.42 46.90
CA LYS A 4 3.91 67.19 45.52
C LYS A 4 3.62 65.70 45.33
N GLN A 5 2.67 65.36 44.47
CA GLN A 5 2.90 64.28 43.51
C GLN A 5 2.10 64.51 42.22
N LYS A 6 2.78 64.21 41.13
CA LYS A 6 2.48 64.52 39.74
C LYS A 6 1.90 63.27 39.06
N VAL A 7 0.91 63.50 38.20
CA VAL A 7 0.72 62.94 36.84
C VAL A 7 0.39 61.43 36.75
N LEU A 8 -0.67 61.06 36.02
CA LEU A 8 -0.58 60.52 34.64
C LEU A 8 -1.95 60.06 34.10
N ALA A 9 -2.33 60.60 32.94
CA ALA A 9 -3.40 60.10 32.08
C ALA A 9 -2.88 58.91 31.25
N GLY A 10 -3.73 57.92 30.97
CA GLY A 10 -3.39 56.83 30.05
C GLY A 10 -4.59 55.93 29.78
N GLY A 11 -5.12 56.02 28.56
CA GLY A 11 -6.29 55.28 28.10
C GLY A 11 -6.06 53.77 28.01
N ILE A 12 -7.13 53.01 28.21
CA ILE A 12 -7.18 51.57 28.03
C ILE A 12 -7.29 51.29 26.54
N MET A 13 -6.19 50.85 25.90
CA MET A 13 -6.27 50.12 24.64
C MET A 13 -6.43 48.63 24.95
N LEU A 14 -7.57 48.04 24.55
CA LEU A 14 -7.69 46.60 24.44
C LEU A 14 -6.85 46.14 23.24
N ALA A 15 -5.66 45.61 23.52
CA ALA A 15 -4.91 44.82 22.55
C ALA A 15 -5.47 43.40 22.56
N THR A 16 -6.31 43.05 21.58
CA THR A 16 -6.64 41.65 21.31
C THR A 16 -5.45 40.99 20.67
N ALA A 17 -4.74 40.15 21.42
CA ALA A 17 -3.72 39.28 20.87
C ALA A 17 -4.38 38.27 19.92
N LEU A 18 -4.08 38.38 18.62
CA LEU A 18 -4.29 37.29 17.66
C LEU A 18 -3.28 36.20 18.00
N THR A 19 -3.69 35.18 18.75
CA THR A 19 -2.93 33.92 18.80
C THR A 19 -2.96 33.30 17.40
N PRO A 20 -1.83 32.94 16.79
CA PRO A 20 -1.89 32.09 15.61
C PRO A 20 -2.56 30.79 16.02
N MET A 21 -3.70 30.49 15.41
CA MET A 21 -4.22 29.13 15.38
C MET A 21 -3.14 28.31 14.67
N ILE A 22 -2.33 27.60 15.45
CA ILE A 22 -1.57 26.49 14.91
C ILE A 22 -2.62 25.51 14.45
N ASP A 23 -2.81 25.39 13.14
CA ASP A 23 -3.48 24.24 12.56
C ASP A 23 -2.70 23.02 13.03
N ALA A 24 -3.23 22.37 14.07
CA ALA A 24 -2.79 21.05 14.51
C ALA A 24 -3.24 20.08 13.41
N GLN A 25 -2.50 20.08 12.31
CA GLN A 25 -2.59 19.04 11.30
C GLN A 25 -2.31 17.73 12.02
N ALA A 26 -3.30 16.83 12.05
CA ALA A 26 -3.26 15.58 12.77
C ALA A 26 -1.90 14.89 12.56
N GLU A 27 -1.05 14.88 13.59
CA GLU A 27 0.25 14.23 13.51
C GLU A 27 0.00 12.72 13.38
N GLY A 28 0.14 12.21 12.15
CA GLY A 28 0.13 10.78 11.88
C GLY A 28 1.19 10.05 12.73
N LYS A 29 1.12 8.72 12.80
CA LYS A 29 2.15 7.92 13.48
C LYS A 29 3.51 8.17 12.82
N ARG A 30 4.43 8.79 13.56
CA ARG A 30 5.82 9.04 13.14
C ARG A 30 6.79 8.18 13.94
N PHE A 31 7.95 7.93 13.35
CA PHE A 31 9.06 7.25 13.99
C PHE A 31 10.27 8.18 14.09
N ASN A 32 10.98 8.14 15.21
CA ASN A 32 12.06 9.04 15.57
C ASN A 32 13.33 8.81 14.72
N ASP A 33 13.49 7.59 14.20
CA ASP A 33 14.63 7.15 13.40
C ASP A 33 14.41 7.30 11.88
N VAL A 34 13.26 7.83 11.45
CA VAL A 34 12.96 8.05 10.02
C VAL A 34 13.15 9.52 9.67
N PRO A 35 14.17 9.90 8.87
CA PRO A 35 14.41 11.30 8.53
C PRO A 35 13.28 11.88 7.68
N GLN A 36 12.77 13.07 8.05
CA GLN A 36 11.62 13.70 7.39
C GLN A 36 11.84 14.00 5.90
N GLY A 37 13.08 14.32 5.50
CA GLY A 37 13.45 14.58 4.12
C GLY A 37 13.79 13.32 3.30
N HIS A 38 13.71 12.13 3.90
CA HIS A 38 14.03 10.88 3.20
C HIS A 38 12.88 10.45 2.27
N TRP A 39 13.19 9.91 1.11
CA TRP A 39 12.20 9.53 0.08
C TRP A 39 11.15 8.54 0.58
N SER A 40 11.49 7.68 1.55
CA SER A 40 10.56 6.71 2.14
C SER A 40 9.68 7.26 3.27
N PHE A 41 9.90 8.51 3.71
CA PHE A 41 9.21 9.07 4.88
C PHE A 41 7.68 9.05 4.72
N ASN A 42 7.19 9.47 3.56
CA ASN A 42 5.76 9.50 3.27
C ASN A 42 5.15 8.10 3.20
N ALA A 43 5.85 7.16 2.55
CA ALA A 43 5.42 5.76 2.47
C ALA A 43 5.30 5.12 3.85
N ILE A 44 6.31 5.31 4.71
CA ILE A 44 6.30 4.78 6.08
C ILE A 44 5.15 5.39 6.89
N THR A 45 4.97 6.71 6.83
CA THR A 45 3.94 7.41 7.59
C THR A 45 2.53 7.00 7.16
N ASP A 46 2.27 6.91 5.85
CA ASP A 46 0.98 6.48 5.30
C ASP A 46 0.64 5.04 5.72
N LEU A 47 1.58 4.11 5.53
CA LEU A 47 1.37 2.71 5.89
C LEU A 47 1.21 2.51 7.40
N ALA A 48 1.89 3.31 8.23
CA ALA A 48 1.74 3.28 9.68
C ALA A 48 0.36 3.79 10.11
N ASN A 49 -0.13 4.87 9.50
CA ASN A 49 -1.48 5.41 9.73
C ASN A 49 -2.57 4.40 9.33
N LYS A 50 -2.35 3.65 8.25
CA LYS A 50 -3.22 2.55 7.80
C LYS A 50 -3.10 1.28 8.65
N ASN A 51 -2.21 1.26 9.66
CA ASN A 51 -1.88 0.12 10.52
C ASN A 51 -1.35 -1.11 9.75
N ILE A 52 -0.72 -0.89 8.59
CA ILE A 52 -0.12 -1.93 7.76
C ILE A 52 1.29 -2.25 8.27
N ILE A 53 2.07 -1.23 8.62
CA ILE A 53 3.40 -1.38 9.20
C ILE A 53 3.43 -0.91 10.66
N ALA A 54 4.36 -1.49 11.41
CA ALA A 54 4.67 -1.11 12.79
C ALA A 54 6.19 -1.08 12.99
N GLY A 55 6.63 -0.24 13.92
CA GLY A 55 8.01 -0.21 14.40
C GLY A 55 8.26 -1.24 15.50
N TYR A 56 9.48 -1.27 16.03
CA TYR A 56 9.89 -2.16 17.11
C TYR A 56 9.37 -1.73 18.50
N GLY A 57 8.79 -0.54 18.60
CA GLY A 57 8.38 0.09 19.85
C GLY A 57 9.20 1.36 20.12
N ASN A 58 8.84 2.11 21.16
CA ASN A 58 9.55 3.32 21.61
C ASN A 58 9.78 4.38 20.51
N GLY A 59 8.89 4.44 19.51
CA GLY A 59 9.02 5.35 18.37
C GLY A 59 10.09 4.94 17.35
N ILE A 60 10.62 3.72 17.38
CA ILE A 60 11.63 3.23 16.44
C ILE A 60 10.99 2.39 15.34
N PHE A 61 11.20 2.76 14.07
CA PHE A 61 10.79 1.98 12.91
C PHE A 61 11.72 0.81 12.62
N GLY A 62 13.02 0.97 12.86
CA GLY A 62 14.08 0.12 12.33
C GLY A 62 14.55 0.61 10.96
N PHE A 63 14.73 1.93 10.79
CA PHE A 63 15.19 2.52 9.54
C PHE A 63 16.62 2.06 9.21
N GLY A 64 16.85 1.57 7.99
CA GLY A 64 18.15 1.03 7.53
C GLY A 64 18.39 -0.43 7.91
N ASP A 65 17.56 -1.02 8.77
CA ASP A 65 17.66 -2.44 9.09
C ASP A 65 17.17 -3.29 7.93
N ASN A 66 17.78 -4.47 7.75
CA ASN A 66 17.30 -5.48 6.82
C ASN A 66 15.96 -6.07 7.28
N ILE A 67 15.02 -6.22 6.34
CA ILE A 67 13.69 -6.79 6.64
C ILE A 67 13.72 -8.32 6.62
N THR A 68 13.08 -8.94 7.61
CA THR A 68 12.94 -10.41 7.65
C THR A 68 11.68 -10.88 6.92
N ARG A 69 11.68 -12.14 6.47
CA ARG A 69 10.51 -12.78 5.83
C ARG A 69 9.27 -12.82 6.73
N GLY A 70 9.43 -12.98 8.03
CA GLY A 70 8.33 -12.93 9.00
C GLY A 70 7.73 -11.53 9.14
N GLN A 71 8.58 -10.49 9.14
CA GLN A 71 8.10 -9.10 9.15
C GLN A 71 7.33 -8.77 7.87
N VAL A 72 7.81 -9.25 6.72
CA VAL A 72 7.12 -9.16 5.43
C VAL A 72 5.76 -9.83 5.49
N ALA A 73 5.70 -11.05 6.05
CA ALA A 73 4.44 -11.76 6.22
C ALA A 73 3.45 -10.96 7.08
N ARG A 74 3.93 -10.34 8.16
CA ARG A 74 3.11 -9.50 9.03
C ARG A 74 2.57 -8.25 8.32
N MET A 75 3.35 -7.62 7.45
CA MET A 75 2.91 -6.42 6.70
C MET A 75 1.87 -6.77 5.64
N ILE A 76 2.09 -7.85 4.87
CA ILE A 76 1.13 -8.30 3.86
C ILE A 76 -0.18 -8.79 4.51
N TYR A 77 -0.10 -9.55 5.60
CA TYR A 77 -1.29 -9.97 6.33
C TYR A 77 -2.12 -8.78 6.84
N ALA A 78 -1.46 -7.72 7.31
CA ALA A 78 -2.12 -6.50 7.77
C ALA A 78 -2.77 -5.69 6.64
N TYR A 79 -2.17 -5.73 5.45
CA TYR A 79 -2.77 -5.16 4.25
C TYR A 79 -4.04 -5.93 3.85
N LEU A 80 -3.96 -7.26 3.81
CA LEU A 80 -5.08 -8.11 3.37
C LEU A 80 -6.27 -8.12 4.34
N LYS A 81 -6.03 -7.87 5.64
CA LYS A 81 -7.06 -7.89 6.71
C LYS A 81 -8.04 -9.06 6.60
N PRO A 82 -7.54 -10.30 6.51
CA PRO A 82 -8.42 -11.43 6.25
C PRO A 82 -9.40 -11.65 7.39
N ALA A 83 -10.65 -11.94 7.03
CA ALA A 83 -11.72 -12.22 8.00
C ALA A 83 -11.45 -13.50 8.81
N ASP A 84 -10.82 -14.49 8.16
CA ASP A 84 -10.54 -15.78 8.76
C ASP A 84 -9.06 -15.95 9.13
N GLY A 85 -8.81 -16.73 10.18
CA GLY A 85 -7.47 -17.15 10.56
C GLY A 85 -6.87 -18.21 9.60
N PRO A 86 -5.58 -18.55 9.78
CA PRO A 86 -5.00 -19.69 9.09
C PRO A 86 -5.65 -20.99 9.57
N ASN A 87 -6.62 -21.52 8.81
CA ASN A 87 -7.18 -22.85 9.06
C ASN A 87 -6.33 -23.93 8.38
N ILE A 88 -5.03 -23.98 8.73
CA ILE A 88 -4.09 -25.00 8.25
C ILE A 88 -3.24 -25.50 9.42
N LYS A 89 -2.81 -26.77 9.36
CA LYS A 89 -1.77 -27.29 10.26
C LYS A 89 -0.45 -26.62 9.90
N ASN A 90 0.32 -26.18 10.91
CA ASN A 90 1.65 -25.62 10.69
C ASN A 90 2.57 -26.68 10.05
N PRO A 91 3.05 -26.48 8.81
CA PRO A 91 3.93 -27.42 8.13
C PRO A 91 5.43 -27.12 8.37
N PHE A 92 5.75 -26.09 9.16
CA PHE A 92 7.12 -25.59 9.33
C PHE A 92 7.62 -25.76 10.76
N THR A 93 8.77 -26.38 10.90
CA THR A 93 9.42 -26.65 12.20
C THR A 93 9.99 -25.39 12.85
N ASP A 94 10.36 -24.38 12.05
CA ASP A 94 10.94 -23.10 12.49
C ASP A 94 9.91 -21.98 12.68
N VAL A 95 8.62 -22.27 12.48
CA VAL A 95 7.54 -21.28 12.66
C VAL A 95 6.77 -21.52 13.96
N LYS A 96 6.83 -22.72 14.54
CA LYS A 96 6.11 -23.06 15.77
C LYS A 96 6.56 -22.17 16.93
N GLY A 97 5.62 -21.41 17.51
CA GLY A 97 5.88 -20.45 18.58
C GLY A 97 6.51 -19.14 18.12
N HIS A 98 6.67 -18.94 16.81
CA HIS A 98 7.22 -17.71 16.25
C HIS A 98 6.18 -16.57 16.33
N MET A 99 6.63 -15.34 16.59
CA MET A 99 5.72 -14.19 16.77
C MET A 99 4.85 -13.84 15.54
N PHE A 100 5.28 -14.30 14.36
CA PHE A 100 4.58 -14.13 13.08
C PHE A 100 3.95 -15.44 12.55
N GLU A 101 3.81 -16.46 13.41
CA GLU A 101 3.28 -17.78 13.02
C GLU A 101 1.94 -17.66 12.30
N LYS A 102 1.01 -16.88 12.88
CA LYS A 102 -0.33 -16.69 12.32
C LYS A 102 -0.28 -16.14 10.90
N GLU A 103 0.52 -15.10 10.67
CA GLU A 103 0.63 -14.41 9.39
C GLU A 103 1.32 -15.27 8.34
N ILE A 104 2.38 -15.98 8.75
CA ILE A 104 3.10 -16.92 7.89
C ILE A 104 2.15 -18.03 7.41
N LEU A 105 1.43 -18.67 8.32
CA LEU A 105 0.51 -19.75 7.97
C LEU A 105 -0.60 -19.28 7.04
N TYR A 106 -1.13 -18.07 7.25
CA TYR A 106 -2.16 -17.54 6.38
C TYR A 106 -1.62 -17.31 4.96
N LEU A 107 -0.46 -16.65 4.83
CA LEU A 107 0.13 -16.36 3.52
C LEU A 107 0.63 -17.61 2.80
N THR A 108 0.98 -18.67 3.53
CA THR A 108 1.21 -19.99 2.96
C THR A 108 -0.07 -20.62 2.44
N LYS A 109 -1.17 -20.58 3.21
CA LYS A 109 -2.48 -21.09 2.77
C LYS A 109 -2.93 -20.44 1.47
N VAL A 110 -2.80 -19.12 1.34
CA VAL A 110 -3.25 -18.38 0.16
C VAL A 110 -2.19 -18.29 -0.96
N GLY A 111 -1.05 -18.99 -0.81
CA GLY A 111 -0.05 -19.14 -1.86
C GLY A 111 0.86 -17.92 -2.10
N ILE A 112 0.76 -16.87 -1.27
CA ILE A 112 1.56 -15.64 -1.39
C ILE A 112 3.01 -15.90 -0.97
N MET A 113 3.23 -16.62 0.12
CA MET A 113 4.57 -16.96 0.61
C MET A 113 4.72 -18.47 0.81
N SER A 114 5.86 -19.02 0.41
CA SER A 114 6.21 -20.43 0.63
C SER A 114 7.51 -20.55 1.42
N GLY A 115 7.70 -21.71 2.06
CA GLY A 115 8.97 -22.08 2.66
C GLY A 115 10.03 -22.47 1.62
N TYR A 116 11.23 -22.82 2.12
CA TYR A 116 12.37 -23.20 1.28
C TYR A 116 12.41 -24.69 0.92
N GLY A 117 11.55 -25.50 1.53
CA GLY A 117 11.67 -26.95 1.55
C GLY A 117 12.01 -27.44 2.96
N ASP A 118 12.13 -28.76 3.14
CA ASP A 118 12.57 -29.40 4.39
C ASP A 118 11.86 -28.92 5.66
N GLU A 119 10.55 -28.64 5.54
CA GLU A 119 9.73 -28.12 6.64
C GLU A 119 10.27 -26.81 7.24
N LYS A 120 10.94 -25.95 6.44
CA LYS A 120 11.45 -24.65 6.85
C LYS A 120 10.82 -23.48 6.09
N PHE A 121 10.40 -22.46 6.83
CA PHE A 121 9.96 -21.19 6.26
C PHE A 121 11.08 -20.13 6.21
N GLY A 122 11.97 -20.14 7.20
CA GLY A 122 13.01 -19.12 7.42
C GLY A 122 12.43 -17.76 7.82
N PRO A 123 11.65 -17.64 8.90
CA PRO A 123 10.97 -16.38 9.27
C PRO A 123 11.95 -15.25 9.60
N ASP A 124 13.12 -15.57 10.14
CA ASP A 124 14.17 -14.61 10.50
C ASP A 124 15.18 -14.36 9.38
N ASN A 125 15.05 -15.06 8.25
CA ASN A 125 15.95 -14.82 7.12
C ASN A 125 15.63 -13.49 6.45
N ILE A 126 16.70 -12.80 6.05
CA ILE A 126 16.61 -11.51 5.36
C ILE A 126 16.05 -11.71 3.96
N LEU A 127 15.13 -10.83 3.57
CA LEU A 127 14.50 -10.85 2.27
C LEU A 127 15.41 -10.25 1.19
N THR A 128 15.53 -10.94 0.05
CA THR A 128 16.18 -10.38 -1.14
C THR A 128 15.18 -9.66 -2.06
N ARG A 129 15.68 -8.82 -2.97
CA ARG A 129 14.84 -8.03 -3.90
C ARG A 129 14.02 -8.90 -4.85
N GLU A 130 14.54 -10.04 -5.29
CA GLU A 130 13.78 -11.02 -6.08
C GLU A 130 12.65 -11.69 -5.28
N GLN A 131 12.86 -11.96 -4.00
CA GLN A 131 11.83 -12.51 -3.13
C GLN A 131 10.76 -11.47 -2.83
N LEU A 132 11.15 -10.21 -2.62
CA LEU A 132 10.21 -9.08 -2.56
C LEU A 132 9.33 -9.02 -3.79
N ALA A 133 9.92 -9.08 -4.98
CA ALA A 133 9.17 -9.06 -6.24
C ALA A 133 8.14 -10.19 -6.28
N ALA A 134 8.58 -11.42 -5.99
CA ALA A 134 7.69 -12.58 -5.97
C ALA A 134 6.52 -12.43 -4.99
N VAL A 135 6.77 -11.91 -3.79
CA VAL A 135 5.75 -11.69 -2.76
C VAL A 135 4.73 -10.64 -3.21
N LEU A 136 5.19 -9.48 -3.71
CA LEU A 136 4.29 -8.41 -4.14
C LEU A 136 3.51 -8.77 -5.40
N THR A 137 4.13 -9.45 -6.38
CA THR A 137 3.42 -9.96 -7.55
C THR A 137 2.26 -10.87 -7.15
N LYS A 138 2.48 -11.79 -6.21
CA LYS A 138 1.43 -12.68 -5.72
C LYS A 138 0.38 -11.97 -4.88
N ALA A 139 0.79 -11.09 -3.97
CA ALA A 139 -0.12 -10.40 -3.06
C ALA A 139 -1.07 -9.43 -3.79
N PHE A 140 -0.63 -8.86 -4.91
CA PHE A 140 -1.42 -7.91 -5.72
C PHE A 140 -1.89 -8.50 -7.05
N ASN A 141 -1.71 -9.82 -7.26
CA ASN A 141 -2.07 -10.53 -8.49
C ASN A 141 -1.55 -9.83 -9.77
N LEU A 142 -0.30 -9.34 -9.71
CA LEU A 142 0.29 -8.58 -10.81
C LEU A 142 0.65 -9.52 -11.97
N LYS A 143 0.43 -9.03 -13.18
CA LYS A 143 0.84 -9.71 -14.41
C LYS A 143 1.88 -8.88 -15.13
N ALA A 144 2.79 -9.56 -15.84
CA ALA A 144 3.73 -8.94 -16.75
C ALA A 144 3.25 -9.17 -18.18
N THR A 145 3.25 -8.13 -19.00
CA THR A 145 2.93 -8.18 -20.44
C THR A 145 4.19 -8.19 -21.32
N ALA A 146 5.32 -7.79 -20.75
CA ALA A 146 6.62 -7.75 -21.37
C ALA A 146 7.70 -8.16 -20.35
N THR A 147 8.84 -8.62 -20.84
CA THR A 147 10.01 -8.87 -20.01
C THR A 147 10.64 -7.56 -19.56
N THR A 148 11.12 -7.54 -18.32
CA THR A 148 11.94 -6.48 -17.76
C THR A 148 13.12 -6.08 -18.66
N THR A 149 13.48 -4.80 -18.59
CA THR A 149 14.65 -4.24 -19.30
C THR A 149 15.91 -4.22 -18.44
N PHE A 150 15.88 -4.78 -17.23
CA PHE A 150 17.05 -4.84 -16.35
C PHE A 150 18.09 -5.83 -16.88
N LYS A 151 19.35 -5.40 -16.95
CA LYS A 151 20.45 -6.14 -17.59
C LYS A 151 20.88 -7.38 -16.81
N ASP A 152 20.67 -7.37 -15.50
CA ASP A 152 21.02 -8.43 -14.56
C ASP A 152 19.86 -9.38 -14.23
N VAL A 153 18.82 -9.36 -15.06
CA VAL A 153 17.70 -10.29 -14.96
C VAL A 153 17.65 -11.14 -16.23
N GLU A 154 18.10 -12.39 -16.09
CA GLU A 154 18.10 -13.33 -17.21
C GLU A 154 16.68 -13.72 -17.61
N LYS A 155 16.43 -13.97 -18.90
CA LYS A 155 15.07 -14.25 -19.41
C LYS A 155 14.39 -15.46 -18.75
N ASN A 156 15.17 -16.50 -18.43
CA ASN A 156 14.67 -17.75 -17.86
C ASN A 156 14.85 -17.84 -16.34
N TYR A 157 15.12 -16.70 -15.68
CA TYR A 157 15.30 -16.65 -14.24
C TYR A 157 13.95 -16.74 -13.51
N TRP A 158 13.90 -17.46 -12.39
CA TRP A 158 12.65 -17.77 -11.69
C TRP A 158 11.86 -16.52 -11.25
N ALA A 159 12.56 -15.41 -10.97
CA ALA A 159 11.94 -14.16 -10.56
C ALA A 159 11.64 -13.20 -11.72
N THR A 160 11.99 -13.53 -12.97
CA THR A 160 11.88 -12.62 -14.11
C THR A 160 10.48 -12.10 -14.31
N ASN A 161 9.47 -12.96 -14.25
CA ASN A 161 8.08 -12.54 -14.41
C ASN A 161 7.63 -11.61 -13.29
N ALA A 162 8.04 -11.88 -12.05
CA ALA A 162 7.69 -11.04 -10.91
C ALA A 162 8.37 -9.66 -11.00
N ILE A 163 9.66 -9.64 -11.32
CA ILE A 163 10.43 -8.40 -11.51
C ILE A 163 9.84 -7.57 -12.67
N SER A 164 9.46 -8.23 -13.77
CA SER A 164 8.82 -7.58 -14.92
C SER A 164 7.49 -6.94 -14.51
N ALA A 165 6.65 -7.66 -13.75
CA ALA A 165 5.38 -7.14 -13.27
C ALA A 165 5.57 -5.91 -12.37
N LEU A 166 6.58 -5.91 -11.50
CA LEU A 166 6.90 -4.75 -10.66
C LEU A 166 7.38 -3.55 -11.49
N GLN A 167 8.21 -3.77 -12.52
CA GLN A 167 8.66 -2.70 -13.40
C GLN A 167 7.49 -2.08 -14.18
N GLU A 168 6.64 -2.92 -14.78
CA GLU A 168 5.52 -2.46 -15.62
C GLU A 168 4.46 -1.67 -14.85
N ASN A 169 4.24 -2.04 -13.57
CA ASN A 169 3.31 -1.37 -12.67
C ASN A 169 3.96 -0.21 -11.91
N LYS A 170 5.20 0.17 -12.26
CA LYS A 170 5.97 1.27 -11.64
C LYS A 170 6.15 1.11 -10.13
N ILE A 171 6.13 -0.14 -9.65
CA ILE A 171 6.44 -0.49 -8.26
C ILE A 171 7.95 -0.44 -8.07
N ALA A 172 8.72 -0.87 -9.07
CA ALA A 172 10.19 -0.85 -9.06
C ALA A 172 10.77 -0.08 -10.26
N SER A 173 11.76 0.76 -10.00
CA SER A 173 12.52 1.50 -11.03
C SER A 173 13.96 1.03 -11.20
N GLY A 174 14.40 0.05 -10.41
CA GLY A 174 15.80 -0.42 -10.39
C GLY A 174 16.69 0.41 -9.45
N THR A 175 17.99 0.10 -9.45
CA THR A 175 19.01 0.77 -8.61
C THR A 175 19.89 1.76 -9.38
N GLY A 176 19.65 1.90 -10.69
CA GLY A 176 20.46 2.68 -11.62
C GLY A 176 21.15 1.79 -12.65
N ASN A 177 21.73 2.39 -13.69
CA ASN A 177 22.46 1.67 -14.76
C ASN A 177 21.69 0.51 -15.44
N ASN A 178 20.36 0.56 -15.41
CA ASN A 178 19.45 -0.52 -15.83
C ASN A 178 19.66 -1.83 -15.04
N MET A 179 19.89 -1.74 -13.73
CA MET A 179 20.05 -2.89 -12.83
C MET A 179 18.85 -3.04 -11.90
N PHE A 180 18.48 -4.28 -11.59
CA PHE A 180 17.50 -4.60 -10.57
C PHE A 180 18.14 -5.01 -9.24
N GLU A 181 19.28 -5.68 -9.29
CA GLU A 181 20.01 -6.34 -8.21
C GLU A 181 19.19 -7.42 -7.48
N PRO A 182 18.77 -8.52 -8.16
CA PRO A 182 17.85 -9.51 -7.61
C PRO A 182 18.28 -10.10 -6.26
N LYS A 183 19.59 -10.31 -6.08
CA LYS A 183 20.19 -10.96 -4.90
C LYS A 183 20.46 -10.01 -3.74
N ASN A 184 20.37 -8.70 -3.94
CA ASN A 184 20.62 -7.76 -2.87
C ASN A 184 19.51 -7.85 -1.81
N VAL A 185 19.92 -7.68 -0.55
CA VAL A 185 19.00 -7.65 0.58
C VAL A 185 18.20 -6.35 0.59
N VAL A 186 17.02 -6.41 1.19
CA VAL A 186 16.09 -5.27 1.27
C VAL A 186 16.05 -4.72 2.68
N THR A 187 16.17 -3.40 2.81
CA THR A 187 15.95 -2.71 4.08
C THR A 187 14.45 -2.48 4.35
N ARG A 188 14.08 -2.26 5.61
CA ARG A 188 12.68 -2.07 6.02
C ARG A 188 12.03 -0.87 5.34
N GLU A 189 12.75 0.23 5.18
CA GLU A 189 12.25 1.42 4.48
C GLU A 189 12.11 1.22 2.97
N GLN A 190 13.01 0.43 2.36
CA GLN A 190 12.85 0.03 0.96
C GLN A 190 11.60 -0.81 0.77
N TYR A 191 11.40 -1.83 1.62
CA TYR A 191 10.19 -2.66 1.56
C TYR A 191 8.92 -1.85 1.74
N ALA A 192 8.89 -0.92 2.72
CA ALA A 192 7.77 -0.03 2.95
C ALA A 192 7.43 0.80 1.69
N GLN A 193 8.44 1.32 0.99
CA GLN A 193 8.21 2.05 -0.25
C GLN A 193 7.65 1.17 -1.37
N PHE A 194 8.19 -0.04 -1.56
CA PHE A 194 7.66 -0.97 -2.55
C PHE A 194 6.20 -1.35 -2.27
N LEU A 195 5.88 -1.64 -1.01
CA LEU A 195 4.52 -1.94 -0.59
C LEU A 195 3.59 -0.73 -0.79
N TYR A 196 4.04 0.48 -0.44
CA TYR A 196 3.29 1.70 -0.70
C TYR A 196 3.02 1.91 -2.19
N ASN A 197 4.02 1.70 -3.05
CA ASN A 197 3.83 1.81 -4.50
C ASN A 197 2.82 0.78 -5.02
N ALA A 198 2.87 -0.46 -4.51
CA ALA A 198 1.94 -1.52 -4.89
C ALA A 198 0.50 -1.21 -4.48
N ILE A 199 0.31 -0.64 -3.28
CA ILE A 199 -1.02 -0.25 -2.78
C ILE A 199 -1.60 0.93 -3.55
N ASN A 200 -0.76 1.87 -4.00
CA ASN A 200 -1.19 3.09 -4.67
C ASN A 200 -1.01 3.03 -6.20
N MET A 201 -0.84 1.85 -6.77
CA MET A 201 -0.74 1.70 -8.22
C MET A 201 -2.08 2.07 -8.87
N LYS A 202 -2.03 2.78 -10.01
CA LYS A 202 -3.21 2.98 -10.86
C LYS A 202 -3.32 1.74 -11.74
N GLU A 203 -4.39 0.97 -11.58
CA GLU A 203 -4.61 -0.24 -12.39
C GLU A 203 -4.57 0.11 -13.88
N LYS A 204 -3.79 -0.67 -14.65
CA LYS A 204 -3.98 -0.74 -16.10
C LYS A 204 -5.22 -1.61 -16.35
N PRO A 205 -6.08 -1.29 -17.33
CA PRO A 205 -7.20 -2.15 -17.69
C PRO A 205 -6.69 -3.56 -17.96
N THR A 206 -7.06 -4.52 -17.11
CA THR A 206 -6.67 -5.90 -17.27
C THR A 206 -7.51 -6.54 -18.37
N THR A 207 -6.89 -6.88 -19.51
CA THR A 207 -7.47 -7.87 -20.41
C THR A 207 -7.40 -9.24 -19.71
N GLU A 208 -8.56 -9.83 -19.45
CA GLU A 208 -8.68 -11.15 -18.86
C GLU A 208 -8.21 -12.22 -19.87
N PRO A 209 -7.42 -13.24 -19.46
CA PRO A 209 -6.94 -14.28 -20.37
C PRO A 209 -8.03 -15.29 -20.72
N ASP A 210 -8.09 -15.66 -22.01
CA ASP A 210 -8.95 -16.69 -22.58
C ASP A 210 -9.02 -17.96 -21.73
N LYS A 211 -10.24 -18.31 -21.33
CA LYS A 211 -10.59 -19.67 -20.90
C LYS A 211 -10.40 -20.59 -22.12
N PRO A 212 -9.79 -21.78 -21.99
CA PRO A 212 -9.61 -22.66 -23.14
C PRO A 212 -10.99 -23.08 -23.67
N GLU A 213 -11.30 -22.60 -24.86
CA GLU A 213 -12.53 -22.90 -25.58
C GLU A 213 -12.47 -24.36 -26.05
N ASN A 214 -13.40 -25.17 -25.54
CA ASN A 214 -13.63 -26.51 -26.03
C ASN A 214 -14.49 -26.40 -27.29
N ASP A 215 -13.93 -26.90 -28.38
CA ASP A 215 -14.46 -26.94 -29.73
C ASP A 215 -15.94 -27.41 -29.79
N LYS A 216 -16.82 -26.58 -30.36
CA LYS A 216 -18.01 -26.94 -31.16
C LYS A 216 -18.80 -25.70 -31.62
N ASN A 217 -18.46 -25.26 -32.83
CA ASN A 217 -19.30 -24.72 -33.92
C ASN A 217 -20.82 -24.51 -33.62
N ASP A 218 -21.31 -23.26 -33.62
CA ASP A 218 -22.57 -22.83 -34.28
C ASP A 218 -22.75 -21.29 -34.30
N GLY A 219 -23.16 -20.76 -35.46
CA GLY A 219 -24.22 -19.74 -35.58
C GLY A 219 -24.02 -18.32 -35.02
N THR A 220 -23.60 -17.43 -35.90
CA THR A 220 -23.76 -15.96 -35.91
C THR A 220 -24.92 -15.37 -35.07
N THR A 221 -24.60 -14.52 -34.10
CA THR A 221 -25.25 -13.20 -33.86
C THR A 221 -24.27 -12.32 -33.08
N THR A 222 -23.66 -11.35 -33.76
CA THR A 222 -22.80 -10.35 -33.11
C THR A 222 -23.69 -9.35 -32.38
N ASN A 223 -23.85 -9.51 -31.07
CA ASN A 223 -24.24 -8.38 -30.23
C ASN A 223 -23.10 -7.34 -30.31
N PRO A 224 -23.40 -6.06 -30.59
CA PRO A 224 -22.37 -5.04 -30.58
C PRO A 224 -21.71 -5.02 -29.19
N VAL A 225 -20.39 -5.12 -29.17
CA VAL A 225 -19.60 -4.87 -27.96
C VAL A 225 -19.88 -3.43 -27.59
N ASP A 226 -20.57 -3.22 -26.47
CA ASP A 226 -20.73 -1.88 -25.93
C ASP A 226 -19.36 -1.42 -25.41
N LEU A 227 -18.84 -0.40 -26.08
CA LEU A 227 -17.54 0.22 -25.83
C LEU A 227 -17.70 1.62 -25.23
N LEU A 228 -18.94 2.05 -24.97
CA LEU A 228 -19.20 3.38 -24.44
C LEU A 228 -19.04 3.35 -22.92
N PRO A 229 -18.26 4.29 -22.34
CA PRO A 229 -18.20 4.41 -20.90
C PRO A 229 -19.58 4.82 -20.35
N PRO A 230 -19.96 4.36 -19.14
CA PRO A 230 -21.23 4.75 -18.53
C PRO A 230 -21.32 6.26 -18.43
N THR A 231 -22.46 6.82 -18.84
CA THR A 231 -22.68 8.26 -18.78
C THR A 231 -23.28 8.62 -17.42
N LEU A 232 -22.54 9.38 -16.62
CA LEU A 232 -23.03 9.93 -15.36
C LEU A 232 -24.12 10.97 -15.66
N LYS A 233 -25.32 10.75 -15.13
CA LYS A 233 -26.40 11.72 -15.25
C LYS A 233 -26.39 12.74 -14.12
N LYS A 234 -26.14 12.28 -12.90
CA LYS A 234 -26.29 13.12 -11.72
C LYS A 234 -25.39 12.68 -10.56
N ILE A 235 -24.86 13.65 -9.85
CA ILE A 235 -24.15 13.47 -8.57
C ILE A 235 -24.77 14.47 -7.59
N GLU A 236 -25.33 13.97 -6.49
CA GLU A 236 -25.91 14.81 -5.45
C GLU A 236 -25.29 14.53 -4.08
N ILE A 237 -25.02 15.61 -3.37
CA ILE A 237 -24.55 15.58 -1.98
C ILE A 237 -25.71 16.09 -1.12
N GLU A 238 -26.02 15.39 -0.04
CA GLU A 238 -27.20 15.65 0.79
C GLU A 238 -27.23 17.09 1.37
N LYS A 239 -26.07 17.67 1.66
CA LYS A 239 -25.95 19.07 2.11
C LYS A 239 -24.63 19.69 1.67
N GLN A 240 -24.60 21.01 1.54
CA GLN A 240 -23.41 21.74 1.09
C GLN A 240 -22.38 22.02 2.19
N THR A 241 -22.71 21.76 3.46
CA THR A 241 -21.82 22.05 4.59
C THR A 241 -21.91 20.94 5.64
N TYR A 242 -20.75 20.42 6.03
CA TYR A 242 -20.61 19.35 7.03
C TYR A 242 -19.73 19.81 8.18
N LYS A 243 -20.01 19.32 9.39
CA LYS A 243 -19.14 19.51 10.55
C LYS A 243 -17.98 18.51 10.52
N ALA A 244 -16.86 18.86 11.14
CA ALA A 244 -15.73 17.94 11.29
C ALA A 244 -16.17 16.63 11.96
N GLY A 245 -15.92 15.50 11.30
CA GLY A 245 -16.31 14.16 11.76
C GLY A 245 -17.67 13.66 11.27
N GLU A 246 -18.47 14.48 10.58
CA GLU A 246 -19.69 13.98 9.90
C GLU A 246 -19.34 13.17 8.65
N THR A 247 -20.09 12.08 8.43
CA THR A 247 -20.02 11.30 7.20
C THR A 247 -20.77 12.01 6.08
N VAL A 248 -20.10 12.24 4.95
CA VAL A 248 -20.72 12.76 3.73
C VAL A 248 -21.32 11.59 2.96
N GLN A 249 -22.63 11.63 2.70
CA GLN A 249 -23.29 10.71 1.78
C GLN A 249 -23.43 11.35 0.40
N VAL A 250 -23.06 10.60 -0.64
CA VAL A 250 -23.15 11.03 -2.04
C VAL A 250 -23.94 10.00 -2.82
N SER A 251 -24.99 10.47 -3.51
CA SER A 251 -25.85 9.68 -4.38
C SER A 251 -25.49 9.92 -5.83
N ILE A 252 -25.43 8.86 -6.63
CA ILE A 252 -24.99 8.92 -8.03
C ILE A 252 -25.98 8.16 -8.89
N GLU A 253 -26.42 8.82 -9.94
CA GLU A 253 -27.30 8.27 -10.96
C GLU A 253 -26.52 8.20 -12.28
N ALA A 254 -26.44 6.99 -12.85
CA ALA A 254 -25.81 6.72 -14.12
C ALA A 254 -26.80 5.96 -15.01
N GLU A 255 -26.77 6.21 -16.33
CA GLU A 255 -27.47 5.38 -17.29
C GLU A 255 -26.59 4.18 -17.61
N ASP A 256 -27.14 2.97 -17.44
CA ASP A 256 -26.41 1.72 -17.61
C ASP A 256 -27.15 0.82 -18.59
N ASP A 257 -26.54 0.55 -19.74
CA ASP A 257 -26.68 -0.70 -20.47
C ASP A 257 -25.57 -1.68 -20.04
N VAL A 258 -25.88 -2.42 -18.95
CA VAL A 258 -25.32 -3.75 -18.61
C VAL A 258 -24.02 -3.80 -17.77
N SER A 259 -23.39 -2.69 -17.40
CA SER A 259 -22.19 -2.66 -16.51
C SER A 259 -22.33 -1.71 -15.30
N GLY A 260 -23.13 -2.14 -14.33
CA GLY A 260 -23.39 -1.41 -13.07
C GLY A 260 -22.16 -0.77 -12.41
N VAL A 261 -22.24 0.54 -12.20
CA VAL A 261 -21.25 1.35 -11.47
C VAL A 261 -21.15 0.85 -10.03
N ARG A 262 -19.99 0.31 -9.62
CA ARG A 262 -19.80 -0.25 -8.26
C ARG A 262 -19.25 0.74 -7.23
N TYR A 263 -18.50 1.75 -7.67
CA TYR A 263 -17.92 2.75 -6.77
C TYR A 263 -17.74 4.09 -7.48
N ALA A 264 -17.87 5.17 -6.73
CA ALA A 264 -17.50 6.49 -7.18
C ALA A 264 -16.69 7.21 -6.10
N TYR A 265 -15.69 7.96 -6.55
CA TYR A 265 -14.77 8.66 -5.68
C TYR A 265 -15.10 10.15 -5.71
N VAL A 266 -15.34 10.71 -4.54
CA VAL A 266 -15.57 12.14 -4.34
C VAL A 266 -14.29 12.70 -3.72
N ALA A 267 -13.54 13.48 -4.48
CA ALA A 267 -12.43 14.26 -3.95
C ALA A 267 -13.03 15.53 -3.31
N ILE A 268 -12.82 15.70 -2.01
CA ILE A 268 -13.25 16.86 -1.24
C ILE A 268 -12.06 17.82 -1.09
#